data_AF-A0A015Y6H9-F1
#
_entry.id   AF-A0A015Y6H9-F1
#
_cell.length_a   1.000
_cell.length_b   1.000
_cell.length_c   1.000
_cell.angle_alpha   90.00
_cell.angle_beta   90.00
_cell.angle_gamma   90.00
#
_symmetry.space_group_name_H-M   'P 1'
#
loop_
_entity.id
_entity.type
_entity.pdbx_description
1 polymer ?
#
loop_
_entity_poly.entity_id
_entity_poly.type
_entity_poly.pdbx_seq_one_letter_code
_entity_poly.pdbx_strand_id
1 'polypeptide(L)' 'MEYNYDEVAVQELLQWADTAELPQSLRLDQAAFIFDVRRCVESDAMCVRDHYPDPFYNPAINRLYQIREMTDKKSNIK' A
#
# COMPACT_ATOMS: atom_id res chain seq x y z
N MET A 1 8.21 11.60 2.68
CA MET A 1 7.32 11.76 1.50
C MET A 1 5.96 12.12 2.05
N GLU A 2 5.31 13.12 1.44
CA GLU A 2 3.95 13.50 1.81
C GLU A 2 3.01 12.75 0.87
N TYR A 3 2.23 11.82 1.42
CA TYR A 3 1.26 11.03 0.68
C TYR A 3 -0.07 11.80 0.56
N ASN A 4 -0.81 11.56 -0.52
CA ASN A 4 -2.13 12.16 -0.70
C ASN A 4 -3.19 11.34 0.07
N TYR A 5 -3.99 12.00 0.90
CA TYR A 5 -5.07 11.38 1.67
C TYR A 5 -6.46 11.84 1.23
N ASP A 6 -6.56 12.57 0.11
CA ASP A 6 -7.82 12.97 -0.50
C ASP A 6 -8.64 11.74 -0.87
N GLU A 7 -9.97 11.84 -0.74
CA GLU A 7 -10.89 10.71 -0.94
C GLU A 7 -10.67 10.01 -2.28
N VAL A 8 -10.52 10.78 -3.36
CA VAL A 8 -10.27 10.23 -4.71
C VAL A 8 -8.96 9.43 -4.74
N ALA A 9 -7.88 9.96 -4.16
CA ALA A 9 -6.59 9.29 -4.16
C ALA A 9 -6.61 8.00 -3.33
N VAL A 10 -7.34 8.00 -2.21
CA VAL A 10 -7.52 6.81 -1.36
C VAL A 10 -8.37 5.76 -2.06
N GLN A 11 -9.45 6.14 -2.74
CA GLN A 11 -10.26 5.21 -3.53
C GLN A 11 -9.46 4.58 -4.67
N GLU A 12 -8.65 5.36 -5.39
CA GLU A 12 -7.74 4.83 -6.43
C GLU A 12 -6.71 3.86 -5.86
N LEU A 13 -6.19 4.14 -4.66
CA LEU A 13 -5.24 3.27 -3.97
C LEU A 13 -5.89 1.94 -3.55
N LEU A 14 -7.13 1.97 -3.05
CA LEU A 14 -7.91 0.76 -2.74
C LEU A 14 -8.21 -0.07 -4.00
N GLN A 15 -8.57 0.58 -5.11
CA GLN A 15 -8.82 -0.10 -6.38
C GLN A 15 -7.56 -0.77 -6.95
N TRP A 16 -6.41 -0.13 -6.77
CA TRP A 16 -5.11 -0.74 -7.07
C TRP A 16 -4.85 -1.94 -6.15
N ALA A 17 -5.09 -1.81 -4.83
CA ALA A 17 -4.86 -2.89 -3.86
C ALA A 17 -5.67 -4.16 -4.20
N ASP A 18 -6.87 -4.02 -4.76
CA ASP A 18 -7.73 -5.14 -5.16
C ASP A 18 -7.25 -5.89 -6.41
N THR A 19 -6.51 -5.24 -7.30
CA THR A 19 -6.16 -5.78 -8.62
C THR A 19 -4.66 -5.95 -8.84
N ALA A 20 -3.82 -5.47 -7.92
CA ALA A 20 -2.38 -5.51 -8.05
C ALA A 20 -1.81 -6.94 -8.12
N GLU A 21 -0.94 -7.17 -9.10
CA GLU A 21 -0.06 -8.34 -9.08
C GLU A 21 1.08 -8.09 -8.08
N LEU A 22 1.03 -8.77 -6.95
CA LEU A 22 1.95 -8.55 -5.84
C LEU A 22 3.02 -9.67 -5.77
N PRO A 23 4.30 -9.32 -5.51
CA PRO A 23 5.32 -10.34 -5.23
C PRO A 23 5.02 -11.03 -3.89
N GLN A 24 5.54 -12.24 -3.68
CA GLN A 24 5.37 -12.93 -2.39
C GLN A 24 5.92 -12.10 -1.22
N SER A 25 7.11 -11.52 -1.40
CA SER A 25 7.79 -10.70 -0.38
C SER A 25 8.37 -9.41 -0.97
N LEU A 26 8.49 -8.39 -0.13
CA LEU A 26 8.96 -7.06 -0.50
C LEU A 26 9.74 -6.40 0.63
N ARG A 27 10.92 -5.89 0.30
CA ARG A 27 11.68 -5.01 1.19
C ARG A 27 11.32 -3.56 0.86
N LEU A 28 10.78 -2.83 1.84
CA LEU A 28 10.44 -1.42 1.68
C LEU A 28 11.67 -0.52 1.92
N ASP A 29 12.52 -0.89 2.87
CA ASP A 29 13.78 -0.20 3.16
C ASP A 29 14.74 -1.11 3.94
N GLN A 30 15.79 -0.53 4.55
CA GLN A 30 16.76 -1.30 5.33
C GLN A 30 16.14 -1.99 6.56
N ALA A 31 15.12 -1.38 7.19
CA ALA A 31 14.49 -1.86 8.41
C ALA A 31 13.22 -2.68 8.16
N ALA A 32 12.51 -2.44 7.08
CA ALA A 32 11.19 -3.03 6.81
C ALA A 32 11.22 -4.09 5.70
N PHE A 33 10.85 -5.31 6.06
CA PHE A 33 10.62 -6.43 5.14
C PHE A 33 9.26 -7.06 5.38
N ILE A 34 8.47 -7.18 4.30
CA ILE A 34 7.17 -7.83 4.28
C ILE A 34 7.33 -9.19 3.63
N PHE A 35 7.09 -10.26 4.37
CA PHE A 35 7.26 -11.63 3.88
C PHE A 35 6.02 -12.18 3.15
N ASP A 36 4.84 -11.59 3.39
CA ASP A 36 3.56 -11.90 2.75
C ASP A 36 2.88 -10.58 2.34
N VAL A 37 3.20 -10.10 1.14
CA VAL A 37 2.76 -8.78 0.66
C VAL A 37 1.25 -8.77 0.44
N ARG A 38 0.69 -9.87 -0.06
CA ARG A 38 -0.76 -9.98 -0.31
C ARG A 38 -1.54 -9.78 0.99
N ARG A 39 -1.22 -10.54 2.04
CA ARG A 39 -1.91 -10.41 3.33
C ARG A 39 -1.72 -9.02 3.95
N CYS A 40 -0.55 -8.41 3.77
CA CYS A 40 -0.30 -7.04 4.23
C CYS A 40 -1.20 -6.02 3.52
N VAL A 41 -1.27 -6.08 2.18
CA VAL A 41 -2.11 -5.19 1.37
C VAL A 41 -3.60 -5.39 1.70
N GLU A 42 -4.06 -6.64 1.82
CA GLU A 42 -5.44 -6.94 2.21
C GLU A 42 -5.79 -6.35 3.58
N SER A 43 -4.93 -6.55 4.58
CA SER A 43 -5.14 -6.02 5.94
C SER A 43 -5.16 -4.50 5.97
N ASP A 44 -4.21 -3.84 5.31
CA ASP A 44 -4.13 -2.38 5.29
C ASP A 44 -5.33 -1.80 4.51
N ALA A 45 -5.74 -2.40 3.39
CA ALA A 45 -6.92 -1.98 2.64
C ALA A 45 -8.22 -2.14 3.44
N MET A 46 -8.37 -3.23 4.21
CA MET A 46 -9.50 -3.39 5.13
C MET A 46 -9.52 -2.29 6.21
N CYS A 47 -8.38 -2.04 6.85
CA CYS A 47 -8.27 -0.97 7.84
C CYS A 47 -8.67 0.40 7.26
N VAL A 48 -8.25 0.71 6.03
CA VAL A 48 -8.62 1.97 5.37
C VAL A 48 -10.10 2.02 5.04
N ARG A 49 -10.70 0.94 4.52
CA ARG A 49 -12.14 0.90 4.21
C ARG A 49 -13.01 1.10 5.44
N ASP A 50 -12.63 0.54 6.58
CA ASP A 50 -13.44 0.57 7.80
C ASP A 50 -13.33 1.91 8.56
N HIS A 51 -12.24 2.65 8.38
CA HIS A 51 -11.92 3.78 9.24
C HIS A 51 -11.63 5.09 8.52
N TYR A 52 -11.42 5.11 7.21
CA TYR A 52 -11.25 6.37 6.48
C TYR A 52 -12.49 7.26 6.65
N PRO A 53 -12.36 8.57 6.96
CA PRO A 53 -11.14 9.39 6.89
C PRO A 53 -10.41 9.64 8.23
N ASP A 54 -10.43 8.71 9.19
CA ASP A 54 -9.71 8.87 10.46
C ASP A 54 -8.17 8.88 10.28
N PRO A 55 -7.47 10.00 10.60
CA PRO A 55 -6.03 10.12 10.44
C PRO A 55 -5.21 9.11 11.26
N PHE A 56 -5.79 8.49 12.29
CA PHE A 56 -5.14 7.41 13.04
C PHE A 56 -4.73 6.24 12.13
N TYR A 57 -5.47 6.03 11.03
CA TYR A 57 -5.25 4.94 10.08
C TYR A 57 -4.39 5.34 8.86
N ASN A 58 -3.89 6.59 8.80
CA ASN A 58 -2.94 7.02 7.76
C ASN A 58 -1.71 6.12 7.59
N PRO A 59 -1.16 5.45 8.64
CA PRO A 59 -0.08 4.48 8.46
C PRO A 59 -0.42 3.34 7.49
N ALA A 60 -1.67 2.89 7.41
CA ALA A 60 -2.10 1.88 6.44
C ALA A 60 -2.08 2.42 5.01
N ILE A 61 -2.57 3.65 4.81
CA ILE A 61 -2.52 4.36 3.52
C ILE A 61 -1.05 4.54 3.07
N ASN A 62 -0.18 4.96 3.98
CA ASN A 62 1.24 5.14 3.71
C ASN A 62 1.91 3.85 3.27
N ARG A 63 1.61 2.72 3.93
CA ARG A 63 2.18 1.43 3.57
C ARG A 63 1.69 0.96 2.20
N LEU A 64 0.41 1.15 1.87
CA LEU A 64 -0.12 0.86 0.54
C LEU A 64 0.62 1.65 -0.56
N TYR A 65 0.86 2.95 -0.35
CA TYR A 65 1.68 3.74 -1.27
C TYR A 65 3.11 3.21 -1.40
N GLN A 66 3.77 2.90 -0.28
CA GLN A 66 5.14 2.36 -0.29
C GLN A 66 5.23 1.03 -1.06
N ILE A 67 4.27 0.12 -0.85
CA ILE A 67 4.22 -1.16 -1.55
C ILE A 67 4.00 -0.93 -3.05
N ARG A 68 3.10 -0.03 -3.43
CA ARG A 68 2.85 0.33 -4.83
C ARG A 68 4.10 0.86 -5.51
N GLU A 69 4.73 1.88 -4.93
CA GLU A 69 5.95 2.49 -5.46
C GLU A 69 7.07 1.47 -5.66
N MET A 70 7.26 0.56 -4.68
CA MET A 70 8.32 -0.44 -4.76
C MET A 70 8.02 -1.55 -5.77
N THR A 71 6.75 -1.88 -5.98
CA THR A 71 6.33 -2.86 -6.99
C THR A 71 6.49 -2.27 -8.39
N ASP A 72 6.11 -1.01 -8.60
CA ASP A 72 6.27 -0.29 -9.86
C ASP A 72 7.75 -0.11 -10.21
N LYS A 73 8.61 0.24 -9.24
CA LYS A 73 10.06 0.34 -9.44
C LYS A 73 10.67 -0.99 -9.88
N LYS A 74 10.24 -2.12 -9.31
CA LYS A 74 10.73 -3.45 -9.71
C LYS A 74 10.27 -3.84 -11.10
N SER A 75 9.06 -3.47 -11.51
CA SER A 75 8.56 -3.74 -12.86
C SER A 75 9.33 -2.99 -13.96
N ASN A 76 9.91 -1.83 -13.62
CA ASN A 76 10.65 -0.98 -14.56
C ASN A 76 12.15 -1.36 -14.69
N ILE A 77 12.62 -2.36 -13.95
CA ILE A 77 13.95 -2.95 -14.12
C ILE A 77 13.76 -4.20 -14.99
N LYS A 78 13.65 -4.01 -16.31
CA LYS A 78 13.69 -5.06 -17.32
C LYS A 78 14.92 -4.87 -18.21
#